data_AF-A0A2U2PK90-F1
#
_entry.id   AF-A0A2U2PK90-F1
#
_cell.length_a   1.000
_cell.length_b   1.000
_cell.length_c   1.000
_cell.angle_alpha   90.00
_cell.angle_beta   90.00
_cell.angle_gamma   90.00
#
_symmetry.space_group_name_H-M   'P 1'
#
loop_
_entity.id
_entity.type
_entity.pdbx_description
1 polymer ?
#
loop_
_entity_poly.entity_id
_entity_poly.type
_entity_poly.pdbx_seq_one_letter_code
_entity_poly.pdbx_strand_id
1 'polypeptide(L)'
;MKPLIFFLSLFTACFFSCSLGYAQTKQDSIAPGQRVLSFSGQKRIQLNFYKRTLKIDSIKAEQVDKVQSGYKESMKALEADKSLSLEIRRERIRTLIEERNRKLATFLSPEQQEQIVPSSER
;
A
#
# COMPACT_ATOMS: atom_id res chain seq x y z
N MET A 1 -37.99 -15.79 5.98
CA MET A 1 -37.87 -15.66 4.51
C MET A 1 -37.91 -14.17 4.16
N LYS A 2 -36.91 -13.66 3.43
CA LYS A 2 -37.01 -12.37 2.73
C LYS A 2 -37.76 -12.60 1.42
N PRO A 3 -38.44 -11.56 0.90
CA PRO A 3 -38.02 -11.14 -0.43
C PRO A 3 -37.88 -9.61 -0.58
N LEU A 4 -36.91 -9.28 -1.43
CA LEU A 4 -36.63 -7.98 -2.03
C LEU A 4 -37.80 -7.44 -2.85
N ILE A 5 -38.04 -6.14 -2.78
CA ILE A 5 -38.65 -5.36 -3.88
C ILE A 5 -37.84 -4.05 -4.03
N PHE A 6 -37.21 -3.93 -5.20
CA PHE A 6 -36.67 -2.68 -5.77
C PHE A 6 -37.84 -1.81 -6.26
N PHE A 7 -37.70 -0.47 -6.25
CA PHE A 7 -37.82 0.42 -7.42
C PHE A 7 -38.12 1.89 -7.03
N LEU A 8 -37.27 2.79 -7.59
CA LEU A 8 -37.63 4.01 -8.32
C LEU A 8 -37.94 5.33 -7.58
N SER A 9 -37.40 6.40 -8.21
CA SER A 9 -37.75 7.83 -8.12
C SER A 9 -36.94 8.66 -7.10
N LEU A 10 -36.36 9.83 -7.40
CA LEU A 10 -36.39 10.70 -8.59
C LEU A 10 -34.99 11.23 -8.88
N PHE A 11 -34.56 11.04 -10.13
CA PHE A 11 -33.47 11.76 -10.76
C PHE A 11 -34.15 12.83 -11.63
N THR A 12 -34.30 14.05 -11.10
CA THR A 12 -34.85 15.17 -11.89
C THR A 12 -33.85 16.30 -11.90
N ALA A 13 -33.36 16.53 -13.11
CA ALA A 13 -32.48 17.58 -13.56
C ALA A 13 -32.92 18.99 -13.17
N CYS A 14 -31.94 19.81 -12.79
CA CYS A 14 -31.91 21.22 -13.16
C CYS A 14 -30.73 21.41 -14.13
N PHE A 15 -31.03 21.32 -15.42
CA PHE A 15 -30.23 21.89 -16.50
C PHE A 15 -30.70 23.34 -16.75
N PHE A 16 -29.80 24.17 -17.28
CA PHE A 16 -29.94 25.57 -17.74
C PHE A 16 -29.81 26.68 -16.68
N SER A 17 -29.08 27.77 -16.88
CA SER A 17 -27.99 28.21 -17.77
C SER A 17 -27.70 29.67 -17.36
N CYS A 18 -26.44 30.10 -17.26
CA CYS A 18 -25.96 31.37 -17.81
C CYS A 18 -24.48 31.56 -17.54
N SER A 19 -23.75 31.57 -18.65
CA SER A 19 -22.35 31.85 -18.89
C SER A 19 -21.98 33.31 -18.62
N LEU A 20 -20.89 33.56 -17.89
CA LEU A 20 -20.00 34.70 -18.15
C LEU A 20 -18.64 34.14 -18.57
N GLY A 21 -18.41 34.18 -19.89
CA GLY A 21 -17.14 33.77 -20.49
C GLY A 21 -16.12 34.90 -20.39
N TYR A 22 -14.95 34.59 -19.83
CA TYR A 22 -13.72 35.26 -20.20
C TYR A 22 -12.92 34.29 -21.08
N ALA A 23 -12.65 34.76 -22.29
CA ALA A 23 -11.81 34.08 -23.25
C ALA A 23 -10.36 34.05 -22.76
N GLN A 24 -9.79 32.85 -22.60
CA GLN A 24 -8.34 32.65 -22.66
C GLN A 24 -8.02 31.45 -23.55
N THR A 25 -7.61 31.80 -24.76
CA THR A 25 -6.98 30.94 -25.74
C THR A 25 -5.58 30.55 -25.25
N LYS A 26 -5.46 29.45 -24.52
CA LYS A 26 -4.25 28.62 -24.49
C LYS A 26 -4.66 27.16 -24.37
N GLN A 27 -4.55 26.48 -25.51
CA GLN A 27 -4.69 25.03 -25.62
C GLN A 27 -3.41 24.38 -25.09
N ASP A 28 -3.12 24.56 -23.79
CA ASP A 28 -2.18 23.69 -23.10
C ASP A 28 -2.96 22.44 -22.70
N SER A 29 -2.62 21.35 -23.37
CA SER A 29 -3.19 20.04 -23.13
C SER A 29 -2.88 19.62 -21.69
N ILE A 30 -3.81 19.84 -20.78
CA ILE A 30 -3.82 19.16 -19.49
C ILE A 30 -4.04 17.69 -19.81
N ALA A 31 -2.97 16.91 -19.94
CA ALA A 31 -3.09 15.47 -19.85
C ALA A 31 -3.55 15.16 -18.42
N PRO A 32 -4.77 14.63 -18.18
CA PRO A 32 -5.06 13.99 -16.91
C PRO A 32 -4.40 12.61 -16.99
N GLY A 33 -3.09 12.59 -17.12
CA GLY A 33 -2.28 11.39 -17.09
C GLY A 33 -2.22 10.94 -15.64
N GLN A 34 -3.29 10.29 -15.19
CA GLN A 34 -3.28 9.46 -14.01
C GLN A 34 -2.20 8.39 -14.28
N ARG A 35 -0.95 8.70 -13.93
CA ARG A 35 0.19 7.79 -14.11
C ARG A 35 -0.04 6.64 -13.14
N VAL A 36 -0.73 5.61 -13.59
CA VAL A 36 -0.70 4.30 -12.95
C VAL A 36 0.76 3.86 -13.03
N LEU A 37 1.50 4.13 -11.97
CA LEU A 37 2.90 3.74 -11.83
C LEU A 37 2.97 2.24 -12.10
N SER A 38 3.71 1.85 -13.14
CA SER A 38 3.91 0.45 -13.46
C SER A 38 4.50 -0.27 -12.25
N PHE A 39 4.24 -1.57 -12.14
CA PHE A 39 4.81 -2.41 -11.07
C PHE A 39 6.33 -2.26 -10.96
N SER A 40 7.03 -2.18 -12.09
CA SER A 40 8.47 -1.94 -12.13
C SER A 40 8.86 -0.54 -11.64
N GLY A 41 8.04 0.48 -11.89
CA GLY A 41 8.21 1.83 -11.35
C GLY A 41 8.04 1.87 -9.82
N GLN A 42 7.02 1.20 -9.28
CA GLN A 42 6.80 1.11 -7.84
C GLN A 42 7.96 0.39 -7.14
N LYS A 43 8.40 -0.76 -7.68
CA LYS A 43 9.54 -1.50 -7.15
C LYS A 43 10.81 -0.64 -7.11
N ARG A 44 11.10 0.12 -8.17
CA ARG A 44 12.27 1.03 -8.19
C ARG A 44 12.19 2.09 -7.09
N ILE A 45 11.03 2.69 -6.87
CA ILE A 45 10.83 3.68 -5.80
C ILE A 45 11.08 3.04 -4.43
N GLN A 46 10.55 1.85 -4.20
CA GLN A 46 10.70 1.12 -2.95
C GLN A 46 12.15 0.72 -2.66
N LEU A 47 12.87 0.20 -3.67
CA LEU A 47 14.30 -0.10 -3.53
C LEU A 47 15.12 1.17 -3.25
N ASN A 48 14.82 2.27 -3.94
CA ASN A 48 15.50 3.54 -3.69
C ASN A 48 15.23 4.09 -2.29
N PHE A 49 14.03 3.88 -1.74
CA PHE A 49 13.72 4.20 -0.36
C PHE A 49 14.63 3.42 0.59
N TYR A 50 14.72 2.09 0.47
CA TYR A 50 15.57 1.28 1.35
C TYR A 50 17.05 1.66 1.25
N LYS A 51 17.56 1.88 0.03
CA LYS A 51 18.95 2.31 -0.17
C LYS A 51 19.27 3.62 0.54
N ARG A 52 18.36 4.60 0.45
CA ARG A 52 18.55 5.94 1.03
C ARG A 52 18.39 5.94 2.54
N THR A 53 17.33 5.32 3.05
CA THR A 53 17.03 5.27 4.48
C THR A 53 18.10 4.46 5.21
N LEU A 54 18.38 3.24 4.74
CA LEU A 54 19.26 2.31 5.44
C LEU A 54 20.75 2.47 5.08
N LYS A 55 21.07 3.31 4.09
CA LYS A 55 22.42 3.50 3.53
C LYS A 55 23.05 2.15 3.10
N ILE A 56 22.28 1.33 2.40
CA ILE A 56 22.67 0.01 1.92
C ILE A 56 22.80 -0.03 0.39
N ASP A 57 23.51 -1.05 -0.11
CA ASP A 57 23.61 -1.33 -1.54
C ASP A 57 22.30 -1.88 -2.15
N SER A 58 22.29 -2.04 -3.47
CA SER A 58 21.12 -2.54 -4.20
C SER A 58 20.77 -4.00 -3.85
N ILE A 59 21.77 -4.84 -3.52
CA ILE A 59 21.56 -6.27 -3.24
C ILE A 59 20.83 -6.40 -1.90
N LYS A 60 21.32 -5.73 -0.86
CA LYS A 60 20.67 -5.69 0.46
C LYS A 60 19.29 -5.02 0.37
N ALA A 61 19.13 -3.98 -0.45
CA ALA A 61 17.81 -3.36 -0.65
C ALA A 61 16.79 -4.33 -1.26
N GLU A 62 17.21 -5.17 -2.22
CA GLU A 62 16.37 -6.24 -2.77
C GLU A 62 16.04 -7.31 -1.71
N GLN A 63 16.98 -7.63 -0.83
CA GLN A 63 16.72 -8.55 0.30
C GLN A 63 15.69 -7.97 1.27
N VAL A 64 15.79 -6.67 1.63
CA VAL A 64 14.79 -5.99 2.45
C VAL A 64 13.43 -6.03 1.76
N ASP A 65 13.37 -5.66 0.48
CA ASP A 65 12.13 -5.66 -0.30
C ASP A 65 11.47 -7.04 -0.35
N LYS A 66 12.26 -8.10 -0.53
CA LYS A 66 11.76 -9.48 -0.52
C LYS A 66 11.19 -9.88 0.83
N VAL A 67 11.88 -9.58 1.93
CA VAL A 67 11.40 -9.89 3.28
C VAL A 67 10.11 -9.13 3.59
N GLN A 68 10.06 -7.84 3.26
CA GLN A 68 8.88 -6.99 3.52
C GLN A 68 7.69 -7.38 2.65
N SER A 69 7.92 -7.71 1.38
CA SER A 69 6.88 -8.16 0.46
C SER A 69 6.28 -9.50 0.92
N GLY A 70 7.12 -10.46 1.32
CA GLY A 70 6.67 -11.73 1.87
C GLY A 70 5.86 -11.57 3.17
N TYR A 71 6.31 -10.70 4.09
CA TYR A 71 5.54 -10.36 5.29
C TYR A 71 4.16 -9.80 4.93
N LYS A 72 4.09 -8.86 3.98
CA LYS A 72 2.83 -8.26 3.51
C LYS A 72 1.89 -9.28 2.88
N GLU A 73 2.42 -10.24 2.12
CA GLU A 73 1.63 -11.33 1.54
C GLU A 73 1.05 -12.24 2.62
N SER A 74 1.86 -12.66 3.60
CA SER A 74 1.39 -13.44 4.74
C SER A 74 0.33 -12.73 5.56
N MET A 75 0.49 -11.42 5.78
CA MET A 75 -0.52 -10.60 6.47
C MET A 75 -1.84 -10.55 5.70
N LYS A 76 -1.80 -10.37 4.37
CA LYS A 76 -3.00 -10.41 3.53
C LYS A 76 -3.69 -11.77 3.59
N ALA A 77 -2.93 -12.87 3.56
CA ALA A 77 -3.48 -14.21 3.69
C ALA A 77 -4.17 -14.40 5.04
N LEU A 78 -3.56 -13.89 6.12
CA LEU A 78 -4.12 -13.95 7.46
C LEU A 78 -5.38 -13.08 7.64
N GLU A 79 -5.44 -11.93 6.98
CA GLU A 79 -6.63 -11.06 6.93
C GLU A 79 -7.77 -11.71 6.13
N ALA A 80 -7.44 -12.41 5.05
CA ALA A 80 -8.41 -13.14 4.23
C ALA A 80 -8.99 -14.37 4.95
N ASP A 81 -8.24 -14.96 5.89
CA ASP A 81 -8.69 -16.09 6.70
C ASP A 81 -9.66 -15.63 7.80
N LYS A 82 -10.96 -15.78 7.49
CA LYS A 82 -12.07 -15.47 8.40
C LYS A 82 -12.39 -16.60 9.39
N SER A 83 -11.72 -17.76 9.27
CA SER A 83 -12.00 -18.92 10.13
C SER A 83 -11.30 -18.84 11.49
N LEU A 84 -10.29 -17.98 11.62
CA LEU A 84 -9.48 -17.84 12.82
C LEU A 84 -10.18 -17.02 13.89
N SER A 85 -10.05 -17.47 15.14
CA SER A 85 -10.36 -16.63 16.29
C SER A 85 -9.40 -15.44 16.38
N LEU A 86 -9.83 -14.37 17.07
CA LEU A 86 -9.02 -13.17 17.24
C LEU A 86 -7.71 -13.46 17.96
N GLU A 87 -7.72 -14.36 18.94
CA GLU A 87 -6.55 -14.75 19.72
C GLU A 87 -5.51 -15.47 18.84
N ILE A 88 -5.95 -16.47 18.07
CA ILE A 88 -5.08 -17.20 17.14
C ILE A 88 -4.54 -16.26 16.05
N ARG A 89 -5.37 -15.33 15.57
CA ARG A 89 -4.91 -14.31 14.62
C ARG A 89 -3.81 -13.44 15.20
N ARG A 90 -3.98 -12.94 16.43
CA ARG A 90 -2.96 -12.13 17.11
C ARG A 90 -1.64 -12.88 17.29
N GLU A 91 -1.71 -14.15 17.68
CA GLU A 91 -0.52 -14.98 17.84
C GLU A 91 0.20 -15.18 16.52
N ARG A 92 -0.53 -15.46 15.44
CA ARG A 92 0.07 -15.55 14.09
C ARG A 92 0.71 -14.24 13.64
N ILE A 93 0.10 -13.08 13.93
CA ILE A 93 0.70 -11.77 13.63
C ILE A 93 2.02 -11.61 14.38
N ARG A 94 2.06 -11.95 15.68
CA ARG A 94 3.29 -11.89 16.49
C ARG A 94 4.39 -12.76 15.87
N THR A 95 4.08 -14.00 15.51
CA THR A 95 5.03 -14.90 14.85
C THR A 95 5.55 -14.32 13.52
N LEU A 96 4.69 -13.71 12.71
CA LEU A 96 5.10 -13.09 11.44
C LEU A 96 6.03 -11.89 11.66
N ILE A 97 5.77 -11.08 12.69
CA ILE A 97 6.63 -9.96 13.09
C ILE A 97 8.01 -10.47 13.51
N GLU A 98 8.06 -11.46 14.41
CA GLU A 98 9.30 -12.06 14.89
C GLU A 98 10.11 -12.68 13.74
N GLU A 99 9.44 -13.40 12.83
CA GLU A 99 10.09 -14.00 11.67
C GLU A 99 10.66 -12.93 10.73
N ARG A 100 9.91 -11.85 10.46
CA ARG A 100 10.37 -10.71 9.67
C ARG A 100 11.62 -10.09 10.30
N ASN A 101 11.56 -9.79 11.60
CA ASN A 101 12.67 -9.16 12.32
C ASN A 101 13.90 -10.06 12.35
N ARG A 102 13.73 -11.37 12.59
CA ARG A 102 14.80 -12.37 12.53
C ARG A 102 15.45 -12.40 11.16
N LYS A 103 14.67 -12.41 10.07
CA LYS A 103 15.21 -12.38 8.70
C LYS A 103 16.00 -11.12 8.43
N LEU A 104 15.48 -9.95 8.80
CA LEU A 104 16.16 -8.67 8.64
C LEU A 104 17.48 -8.62 9.43
N ALA A 105 17.53 -9.21 10.62
CA ALA A 105 18.72 -9.19 11.50
C ALA A 105 19.91 -9.95 10.91
N THR A 106 19.67 -10.85 9.95
CA THR A 106 20.75 -11.61 9.31
C THR A 106 21.63 -10.75 8.38
N PHE A 107 21.17 -9.57 7.95
CA PHE A 107 21.90 -8.73 6.99
C PHE A 107 21.85 -7.21 7.25
N LEU A 108 21.04 -6.76 8.22
CA LEU A 108 20.98 -5.38 8.70
C LEU A 108 21.53 -5.27 10.12
N SER A 109 22.11 -4.11 10.44
CA SER A 109 22.48 -3.77 11.83
C SER A 109 21.23 -3.40 12.66
N PRO A 110 21.30 -3.45 14.00
CA PRO A 110 20.20 -3.02 14.86
C PRO A 110 19.71 -1.60 14.54
N GLU A 111 20.63 -0.66 14.32
CA GLU A 111 20.30 0.75 14.00
C GLU A 111 19.61 0.89 12.64
N GLN A 112 19.90 -0.02 11.70
CA GLN A 112 19.19 -0.08 10.43
C GLN A 112 17.80 -0.69 10.58
N GLN A 113 17.65 -1.72 11.43
CA GLN A 113 16.34 -2.30 11.70
C GLN A 113 15.39 -1.29 12.34
N GLU A 114 15.87 -0.47 13.27
CA GLU A 114 15.07 0.57 13.93
C GLU A 114 14.42 1.58 12.97
N GLN A 115 15.01 1.77 11.79
CA GLN A 115 14.49 2.70 10.78
C GLN A 115 13.32 2.14 9.96
N ILE A 116 13.14 0.81 9.96
CA ILE A 116 12.10 0.13 9.17
C ILE A 116 11.14 -0.71 10.02
N VAL A 117 11.51 -1.04 11.25
CA VAL A 117 10.69 -1.77 12.22
C VAL A 117 10.13 -0.76 13.24
N PRO A 118 8.79 -0.60 13.34
CA PRO A 118 8.17 0.25 14.34
C PRO A 118 8.57 -0.13 15.77
N SER A 119 8.65 0.84 16.69
CA SER A 119 9.02 0.60 18.09
C SER A 119 8.12 -0.39 18.83
N SER A 120 6.85 -0.49 18.44
CA SER A 120 5.89 -1.44 19.01
C SER A 120 6.09 -2.89 18.56
N GLU A 121 6.93 -3.13 17.56
CA GLU A 121 7.11 -4.43 16.91
C GLU A 121 8.56 -4.92 17.01
N ARG A 122 9.39 -4.32 17.86
CA ARG A 122 10.79 -4.72 18.08
C ARG A 122 10.87 -5.90 19.03
#